data_AF-A0A923E3B4-F1
#
_entry.id   AF-A0A923E3B4-F1
#
_cell.length_a   1.000
_cell.length_b   1.000
_cell.length_c   1.000
_cell.angle_alpha   90.00
_cell.angle_beta   90.00
_cell.angle_gamma   90.00
#
_symmetry.space_group_name_H-M   'P 1'
#
loop_
_entity.id
_entity.type
_entity.pdbx_description
1 polymer ?
#
loop_
_entity_poly.entity_id
_entity_poly.type
_entity_poly.pdbx_seq_one_letter_code
_entity_poly.pdbx_strand_id
1 'polypeptide(L)'
;MKKGIVFLFIILLSFSFSPAVKAQCSMCTINAEQSTKNGNTQGKGLNSGIIYLLVIPYILMTGIGVLWYRNYRKKVASAPITN
;
A
#
# COMPACT_ATOMS: atom_id res chain seq x y z
N MET A 1 -16.71 -25.93 9.31
CA MET A 1 -16.64 -25.70 7.85
C MET A 1 -17.56 -24.58 7.37
N LYS A 2 -18.87 -24.58 7.69
CA LYS A 2 -19.82 -23.53 7.24
C LYS A 2 -19.44 -22.10 7.66
N LYS A 3 -18.96 -21.89 8.89
CA LYS A 3 -18.53 -20.56 9.39
C LYS A 3 -17.31 -19.99 8.65
N GLY A 4 -16.38 -20.85 8.24
CA GLY A 4 -15.20 -20.45 7.47
C GLY A 4 -15.55 -20.06 6.03
N ILE A 5 -16.50 -20.77 5.41
CA ILE A 5 -17.04 -20.42 4.08
C ILE A 5 -17.75 -19.06 4.12
N VAL A 6 -18.57 -18.81 5.15
CA VAL A 6 -19.25 -17.52 5.33
C VAL A 6 -18.23 -16.38 5.51
N PHE A 7 -17.20 -16.60 6.33
CA PHE A 7 -16.14 -15.61 6.53
C PHE A 7 -15.35 -15.32 5.25
N LEU A 8 -14.97 -16.37 4.51
CA LEU A 8 -14.29 -16.25 3.22
C LEU A 8 -15.15 -15.48 2.20
N PHE A 9 -16.45 -15.76 2.16
CA PHE A 9 -17.40 -15.10 1.27
C PHE A 9 -17.53 -13.61 1.59
N ILE A 10 -17.61 -13.24 2.87
CA ILE A 10 -17.66 -11.83 3.32
C ILE A 10 -16.37 -11.08 2.93
N ILE A 11 -15.20 -11.72 3.06
CA ILE A 11 -13.92 -11.14 2.62
C ILE A 11 -13.93 -10.90 1.11
N LEU A 12 -14.32 -11.91 0.32
CA LEU A 12 -14.43 -11.79 -1.14
C LEU A 12 -15.39 -10.68 -1.58
N LEU A 13 -16.53 -10.54 -0.90
CA LEU A 13 -17.49 -9.48 -1.16
C LEU A 13 -16.91 -8.09 -0.90
N SER A 14 -16.09 -7.96 0.15
CA SER A 14 -15.44 -6.69 0.52
C SER A 14 -14.44 -6.20 -0.53
N PHE A 15 -13.78 -7.12 -1.24
CA PHE A 15 -12.87 -6.76 -2.35
C PHE A 15 -13.58 -6.43 -3.66
N SER A 16 -14.84 -6.85 -3.82
CA SER A 16 -15.65 -6.53 -5.01
C SER A 16 -16.18 -5.10 -4.99
N PHE A 17 -16.17 -4.46 -3.82
CA PHE A 17 -16.54 -3.07 -3.67
C PHE A 17 -15.29 -2.19 -3.80
N SER A 18 -14.96 -1.81 -5.04
CA SER A 18 -14.03 -0.71 -5.31
C SER A 18 -14.85 0.57 -5.37
N PRO A 19 -15.04 1.32 -4.26
CA PRO A 19 -15.63 2.65 -4.38
C PRO A 19 -14.76 3.45 -5.34
N ALA A 20 -15.38 4.17 -6.28
CA ALA A 20 -14.68 5.22 -7.00
C ALA A 20 -14.24 6.24 -5.95
N VAL A 21 -13.02 6.06 -5.43
CA VAL A 21 -12.37 6.94 -4.47
C VAL A 21 -12.10 8.27 -5.18
N LYS A 22 -13.16 9.08 -5.32
CA LYS A 22 -13.00 10.51 -5.55
C LYS A 22 -12.33 11.02 -4.28
N ALA A 23 -11.11 11.53 -4.42
CA ALA A 23 -10.28 12.01 -3.32
C ALA A 23 -11.16 12.79 -2.34
N GLN A 24 -11.32 12.28 -1.12
CA GLN A 24 -12.20 12.87 -0.10
C GLN A 24 -11.64 14.18 0.47
N CYS A 25 -10.54 14.67 -0.09
CA CYS A 25 -10.03 16.01 0.10
C CYS A 25 -10.04 16.72 -1.26
N SER A 26 -11.02 17.60 -1.47
CA SER A 26 -11.06 18.52 -2.63
C SER A 26 -9.80 19.40 -2.75
N MET A 27 -8.99 19.47 -1.68
CA MET A 27 -7.75 20.25 -1.66
C MET A 27 -6.69 19.75 -2.65
N CYS A 28 -6.54 18.44 -2.85
CA CYS A 28 -5.51 17.91 -3.77
C CYS A 28 -5.87 18.19 -5.23
N THR A 29 -7.16 18.07 -5.59
CA THR A 29 -7.65 18.32 -6.94
C THR A 29 -7.66 19.81 -7.27
N ILE A 30 -8.12 20.67 -6.33
CA ILE A 30 -8.12 22.13 -6.51
C ILE A 30 -6.68 22.65 -6.68
N ASN A 31 -5.73 22.19 -5.86
CA ASN A 31 -4.34 22.61 -6.00
C ASN A 31 -3.71 22.13 -7.32
N ALA A 32 -4.04 20.93 -7.79
CA ALA A 32 -3.57 20.41 -9.08
C ALA A 32 -4.13 21.25 -10.25
N GLU A 33 -5.43 21.53 -10.23
CA GLU A 33 -6.11 22.30 -11.27
C GLU A 33 -5.68 23.76 -11.28
N GLN A 34 -5.54 24.41 -10.11
CA GLN A 34 -5.07 25.80 -10.00
C GLN A 34 -3.60 25.95 -10.40
N SER A 35 -2.75 24.96 -10.12
CA SER A 35 -1.34 24.96 -10.54
C SER A 35 -1.13 24.78 -12.05
N THR A 36 -2.23 24.58 -12.81
CA THR A 36 -2.22 24.48 -14.27
C THR A 36 -3.01 25.59 -14.97
N LYS A 37 -3.72 26.45 -14.22
CA LYS A 37 -4.41 27.63 -14.77
C LYS A 37 -3.38 28.69 -15.20
N ASN A 38 -3.72 29.47 -16.23
CA ASN A 38 -2.89 30.54 -16.80
C ASN A 38 -1.53 30.10 -17.37
N GLY A 39 -1.42 28.86 -17.87
CA GLY A 39 -0.17 28.35 -18.46
C GLY A 39 0.89 27.94 -17.44
N ASN A 40 0.55 27.95 -16.15
CA ASN A 40 1.42 27.45 -15.09
C ASN A 40 1.62 25.94 -15.27
N THR A 41 2.84 25.42 -15.11
CA THR A 41 3.15 23.99 -15.24
C THR A 41 3.55 23.36 -13.92
N GLN A 42 3.52 24.11 -12.82
CA GLN A 42 3.91 23.66 -11.49
C GLN A 42 3.09 22.44 -11.02
N GLY A 43 1.85 22.29 -11.49
CA GLY A 43 0.97 21.15 -11.17
C GLY A 43 1.17 19.92 -12.06
N LYS A 44 1.93 20.02 -13.16
CA LYS A 44 2.16 18.88 -14.06
C LYS A 44 3.02 17.85 -13.33
N GLY A 45 2.49 16.63 -13.17
CA GLY A 45 3.21 15.51 -12.54
C GLY A 45 2.89 15.27 -11.07
N LEU A 46 1.98 16.04 -10.46
CA LEU A 46 1.57 15.81 -9.07
C LEU A 46 0.98 14.39 -8.85
N ASN A 47 0.20 13.89 -9.81
CA ASN A 47 -0.34 12.52 -9.76
C ASN A 47 0.79 11.46 -9.73
N SER A 48 1.84 11.66 -10.53
CA SER A 48 3.03 10.81 -10.52
C SER A 48 3.78 10.90 -9.19
N GLY A 49 3.86 12.09 -8.59
CA GLY A 49 4.47 12.31 -7.29
C GLY A 49 3.74 11.58 -6.14
N ILE A 50 2.41 11.55 -6.16
CA ILE A 50 1.61 10.84 -5.14
C ILE A 50 1.89 9.33 -5.20
N ILE A 51 1.89 8.74 -6.40
CA ILE A 51 2.21 7.31 -6.58
C ILE A 51 3.64 7.03 -6.10
N TYR A 52 4.60 7.91 -6.42
CA TYR A 52 5.99 7.75 -6.00
C TYR A 52 6.13 7.76 -4.47
N LEU A 53 5.47 8.69 -3.78
CA LEU A 53 5.47 8.78 -2.31
C LEU A 53 4.77 7.61 -1.64
N LEU A 54 3.70 7.07 -2.25
CA LEU A 54 3.00 5.88 -1.75
C LEU A 54 3.82 4.60 -1.94
N VAL A 55 4.58 4.45 -3.01
CA VAL A 55 5.39 3.24 -3.28
C VAL A 55 6.51 3.04 -2.25
N ILE A 56 7.13 4.13 -1.79
CA ILE A 56 8.26 4.09 -0.85
C ILE A 56 7.96 3.30 0.44
N PRO A 57 6.89 3.58 1.21
CA PRO A 57 6.62 2.84 2.45
C PRO A 57 6.36 1.34 2.21
N TYR A 58 5.77 0.94 1.08
CA TYR A 58 5.56 -0.47 0.77
C TYR A 58 6.87 -1.20 0.48
N ILE A 59 7.79 -0.58 -0.27
CA ILE A 59 9.11 -1.14 -0.52
C ILE A 59 9.89 -1.29 0.79
N LEU A 60 9.87 -0.26 1.64
CA LEU A 60 10.54 -0.29 2.93
C LEU A 60 10.01 -1.41 3.83
N MET A 61 8.69 -1.52 3.97
CA MET A 61 8.07 -2.59 4.77
C MET A 61 8.43 -3.98 4.24
N THR A 62 8.41 -4.16 2.92
CA THR A 62 8.80 -5.43 2.29
C THR A 62 10.27 -5.75 2.54
N GLY A 63 11.16 -4.77 2.39
CA GLY A 63 12.60 -4.94 2.65
C GLY A 63 12.90 -5.32 4.10
N ILE A 64 12.30 -4.61 5.06
CA ILE A 64 12.44 -4.90 6.49
C ILE A 64 11.90 -6.30 6.82
N GLY A 65 10.70 -6.64 6.31
CA GLY A 65 10.10 -7.96 6.52
C GLY A 65 10.97 -9.09 6.00
N VAL A 66 11.55 -8.94 4.80
CA VAL A 66 12.47 -9.94 4.22
C VAL A 66 13.75 -10.07 5.04
N LEU A 67 14.37 -8.97 5.46
CA LEU A 67 15.57 -8.99 6.29
C LEU A 67 15.31 -9.66 7.65
N TRP A 68 14.19 -9.32 8.29
CA TRP A 68 13.78 -9.92 9.55
C TRP A 68 13.53 -11.42 9.42
N TYR A 69 12.80 -11.85 8.39
CA TYR A 69 12.52 -13.26 8.13
C TYR A 69 13.80 -14.07 7.88
N ARG A 70 14.74 -13.53 7.10
CA ARG A 70 16.04 -14.17 6.83
C ARG A 70 16.87 -14.30 8.11
N ASN A 71 16.87 -13.29 8.98
CA ASN A 71 17.60 -13.34 10.25
C ASN A 71 16.97 -14.33 11.25
N TYR A 72 15.63 -14.38 11.31
CA TYR A 72 14.91 -15.34 12.14
C TYR A 72 15.21 -16.80 11.73
N ARG A 73 15.16 -17.11 10.43
CA ARG A 73 15.47 -18.44 9.89
C ARG A 73 16.90 -18.90 10.17
N LYS A 74 17.88 -17.97 10.12
CA LYS A 74 19.27 -18.27 10.51
C LYS A 74 19.35 -18.73 11.96
N LYS A 75 18.69 -18.04 12.89
CA LYS A 75 18.68 -18.44 14.31
C LYS A 75 18.04 -19.81 14.54
N VAL A 76 16.97 -20.14 13.82
CA VAL A 76 16.32 -21.45 13.91
C VAL A 76 17.20 -22.57 13.34
N ALA A 77 17.91 -22.33 12.23
CA ALA A 77 18.83 -23.31 11.66
C ALA A 77 20.12 -23.51 12.49
N SER A 78 20.53 -22.49 13.25
CA SER A 78 21.68 -22.52 14.15
C SER A 78 21.36 -23.03 15.56
N ALA A 79 20.09 -23.25 15.89
CA ALA A 79 19.70 -23.75 17.21
C ALA A 79 20.24 -25.18 17.37
N PRO A 80 21.06 -25.47 18.39
CA PRO A 80 21.56 -26.82 18.61
C PRO A 80 20.36 -27.75 18.85
N ILE A 81 20.35 -28.89 18.15
CA ILE A 81 19.46 -30.01 18.46
C ILE A 81 19.91 -30.53 19.83
N THR A 82 19.42 -29.91 20.90
CA THR A 82 19.51 -30.48 22.24
C THR A 82 18.40 -31.50 22.35
N ASN A 83 18.78 -32.77 22.16
CA ASN A 83 18.02 -33.92 22.64
C ASN A 83 17.95 -33.88 24.16
#